data_AF-A0A2M8P3H8-F1
#
_entry.id   AF-A0A2M8P3H8-F1
#
_cell.length_a   1.000
_cell.length_b   1.000
_cell.length_c   1.000
_cell.angle_alpha   90.00
_cell.angle_beta   90.00
_cell.angle_gamma   90.00
#
_symmetry.space_group_name_H-M   'P 1'
#
loop_
_entity.id
_entity.type
_entity.pdbx_description
1 polymer ?
#
loop_
_entity_poly.entity_id
_entity_poly.type
_entity_poly.pdbx_seq_one_letter_code
_entity_poly.pdbx_strand_id
1 'polypeptide(L)'
;MPDAERPSDAAQSEPYTPPPLLGCLYCHTEGSTHLQPPRKFLGLGSNLPTVVCSHCHTVALFEAGPPENPQAWRIRYKKLSRAPRYFYMTVQFGTRWHTAEEAMAISRRGYVQRWRVRQAHSGDLSFLQPTRLSPPPPLMSYDEAVYLTLSGVTLKQNSGGSLSAADETILDAGTFYLTDQKVHLLGHRRDWSHKLSDIQSVQYNERYWRIYVGTNQQHYQGQNVPDQLDAQLFAAIVEALLPKKEES
;
A
#
# COMPACT_ATOMS: atom_id res chain seq x y z
N MET A 1 46.61 -47.38 16.54
CA MET A 1 45.25 -46.84 16.75
C MET A 1 44.84 -46.21 15.43
N PRO A 2 43.96 -46.84 14.63
CA PRO A 2 43.52 -46.25 13.38
C PRO A 2 42.41 -45.22 13.67
N ASP A 3 42.52 -44.07 13.01
CA ASP A 3 41.52 -43.00 13.05
C ASP A 3 40.19 -43.52 12.50
N ALA A 4 39.17 -43.51 13.36
CA ALA A 4 37.80 -43.78 12.96
C ALA A 4 37.28 -42.57 12.17
N GLU A 5 37.10 -42.75 10.87
CA GLU A 5 36.32 -41.85 10.02
C GLU A 5 34.94 -41.64 10.64
N ARG A 6 34.67 -40.41 11.10
CA ARG A 6 33.31 -39.99 11.43
C ARG A 6 32.49 -39.97 10.14
N PRO A 7 31.38 -40.71 10.03
CA PRO A 7 30.46 -40.53 8.94
C PRO A 7 29.93 -39.09 8.99
N SER A 8 30.06 -38.36 7.88
CA SER A 8 29.45 -37.06 7.70
C SER A 8 27.93 -37.22 7.85
N ASP A 9 27.35 -36.63 8.89
CA ASP A 9 25.91 -36.46 8.99
C ASP A 9 25.45 -35.62 7.79
N ALA A 10 24.98 -36.29 6.75
CA ALA A 10 24.22 -35.66 5.69
C ALA A 10 22.93 -35.15 6.37
N ALA A 11 22.94 -33.87 6.74
CA ALA A 11 21.73 -33.16 7.15
C ALA A 11 20.69 -33.40 6.06
N GLN A 12 19.68 -34.22 6.38
CA GLN A 12 18.53 -34.43 5.53
C GLN A 12 17.86 -33.06 5.38
N SER A 13 18.12 -32.39 4.27
CA SER A 13 17.45 -31.15 3.94
C SER A 13 15.96 -31.47 3.79
N GLU A 14 15.14 -30.93 4.69
CA GLU A 14 13.70 -31.07 4.57
C GLU A 14 13.25 -30.63 3.16
N PRO A 15 12.32 -31.35 2.52
CA PRO A 15 11.84 -30.99 1.20
C PRO A 15 11.27 -29.57 1.22
N TYR A 16 11.84 -28.68 0.38
CA TYR A 16 11.41 -27.30 0.29
C TYR A 16 9.92 -27.22 -0.10
N THR A 17 9.12 -26.63 0.78
CA THR A 17 7.71 -26.33 0.49
C THR A 17 7.57 -24.85 0.13
N PRO A 18 7.12 -24.51 -1.09
CA PRO A 18 6.91 -23.13 -1.51
C PRO A 18 5.99 -22.35 -0.54
N PRO A 19 6.35 -21.11 -0.14
CA PRO A 19 5.57 -20.31 0.80
C PRO A 19 4.07 -20.14 0.46
N PRO A 20 3.64 -19.98 -0.80
CA PRO A 20 2.21 -19.92 -1.15
C PRO A 20 1.40 -21.17 -0.77
N LEU A 21 2.05 -22.30 -0.49
CA LEU A 21 1.40 -23.53 -0.06
C LEU A 21 1.30 -23.65 1.46
N LEU A 22 2.16 -22.94 2.19
CA LEU A 22 2.14 -22.87 3.66
C LEU A 22 1.14 -21.83 4.16
N GLY A 23 0.98 -20.73 3.43
CA GLY A 23 0.08 -19.65 3.80
C GLY A 23 -0.19 -18.66 2.68
N CYS A 24 -1.23 -17.85 2.86
CA CYS A 24 -1.64 -16.91 1.84
C CYS A 24 -0.73 -15.69 1.82
N LEU A 25 0.11 -15.53 0.79
CA LEU A 25 0.97 -14.35 0.59
C LEU A 25 0.19 -13.01 0.53
N TYR A 26 -1.12 -13.08 0.28
CA TYR A 26 -1.99 -11.91 0.18
C TYR A 26 -2.48 -11.43 1.56
N CYS A 27 -3.13 -12.29 2.32
CA CYS A 27 -3.71 -11.93 3.63
C CYS A 27 -2.85 -12.32 4.84
N HIS A 28 -1.83 -13.15 4.62
CA HIS A 28 -0.87 -13.65 5.63
C HIS A 28 -1.48 -14.60 6.67
N THR A 29 -2.59 -15.25 6.33
CA THR A 29 -3.17 -16.33 7.14
C THR A 29 -2.49 -17.66 6.77
N GLU A 30 -1.77 -18.24 7.71
CA GLU A 30 -1.16 -19.58 7.60
C GLU A 30 -2.23 -20.66 7.52
N GLY A 31 -1.94 -21.77 6.83
CA GLY A 31 -2.86 -22.92 6.70
C GLY A 31 -4.17 -22.62 5.96
N SER A 32 -4.36 -21.40 5.44
CA SER A 32 -5.59 -21.00 4.72
C SER A 32 -5.56 -21.35 3.23
N THR A 33 -4.39 -21.72 2.71
CA THR A 33 -4.17 -22.00 1.30
C THR A 33 -4.34 -23.47 0.99
N HIS A 34 -5.04 -23.77 -0.10
CA HIS A 34 -5.16 -25.11 -0.63
C HIS A 34 -4.91 -25.10 -2.14
N LEU A 35 -4.18 -26.12 -2.60
CA LEU A 35 -3.89 -26.33 -4.00
C LEU A 35 -5.08 -27.06 -4.64
N GLN A 36 -5.70 -26.43 -5.62
CA GLN A 36 -6.75 -27.04 -6.42
C GLN A 36 -6.16 -27.50 -7.77
N PRO A 37 -6.57 -28.68 -8.26
CA PRO A 37 -6.10 -29.18 -9.54
C PRO A 37 -6.54 -28.25 -10.68
N PRO A 38 -5.82 -28.27 -11.82
CA PRO A 38 -6.19 -27.49 -12.99
C PRO A 38 -7.64 -27.78 -13.42
N ARG A 39 -8.43 -26.73 -13.65
CA ARG A 39 -9.78 -26.85 -14.19
C ARG A 39 -9.81 -26.33 -15.63
N LYS A 40 -10.17 -27.20 -16.57
CA LYS A 40 -10.54 -26.84 -17.94
C LYS A 40 -12.06 -26.95 -18.08
N PHE A 41 -12.68 -25.92 -18.65
CA PHE A 41 -14.08 -25.99 -19.05
C PHE A 41 -14.15 -25.85 -20.57
N LEU A 42 -14.66 -26.87 -21.26
CA LEU A 42 -14.77 -26.90 -22.72
C LEU A 42 -13.45 -26.57 -23.45
N GLY A 43 -12.32 -27.07 -22.95
CA GLY A 43 -10.99 -26.82 -23.54
C GLY A 43 -10.39 -25.45 -23.22
N LEU A 44 -11.14 -24.53 -22.62
CA LEU A 44 -10.68 -23.21 -22.19
C LEU A 44 -10.27 -23.26 -20.71
N GLY A 45 -9.01 -22.92 -20.42
CA GLY A 45 -8.46 -22.94 -19.07
C GLY A 45 -6.93 -23.01 -19.04
N SER A 46 -6.35 -22.93 -17.84
CA SER A 46 -4.91 -23.13 -17.65
C SER A 46 -4.65 -24.58 -17.23
N ASN A 47 -3.53 -25.15 -17.70
CA ASN A 47 -3.02 -26.44 -17.21
C ASN A 47 -2.39 -26.33 -15.81
N LEU A 48 -2.26 -25.12 -15.27
CA LEU A 48 -1.60 -24.90 -13.99
C LEU A 48 -2.60 -25.08 -12.83
N PRO A 49 -2.15 -25.63 -11.69
CA PRO A 49 -2.95 -25.68 -10.49
C PRO A 49 -3.21 -24.27 -9.96
N THR A 50 -4.25 -24.12 -9.14
CA THR A 50 -4.55 -22.85 -8.48
C THR A 50 -4.41 -22.96 -6.97
N VAL A 51 -3.74 -21.98 -6.38
CA VAL A 51 -3.76 -21.76 -4.92
C VAL A 51 -4.96 -20.89 -4.59
N VAL A 52 -5.81 -21.38 -3.68
CA VAL A 52 -7.01 -20.69 -3.21
C VAL A 52 -6.90 -20.45 -1.71
N CYS A 53 -7.19 -19.23 -1.27
CA CYS A 53 -7.22 -18.88 0.14
C CYS A 53 -8.65 -18.94 0.70
N SER A 54 -8.88 -19.74 1.74
CA SER A 54 -10.18 -19.83 2.41
C SER A 54 -10.53 -18.56 3.21
N HIS A 55 -9.53 -17.79 3.65
CA HIS A 55 -9.73 -16.61 4.49
C HIS A 55 -10.06 -15.32 3.71
N CYS A 56 -9.31 -15.03 2.65
CA CYS A 56 -9.54 -13.82 1.84
C CYS A 56 -10.08 -14.11 0.44
N HIS A 57 -10.33 -15.39 0.09
CA HIS A 57 -10.93 -15.80 -1.17
C HIS A 57 -10.16 -15.37 -2.43
N THR A 58 -8.86 -15.10 -2.29
CA THR A 58 -7.97 -14.90 -3.43
C THR A 58 -7.71 -16.22 -4.14
N VAL A 59 -7.48 -16.13 -5.45
CA VAL A 59 -7.19 -17.27 -6.32
C VAL A 59 -6.02 -16.91 -7.21
N ALA A 60 -4.98 -17.74 -7.20
CA ALA A 60 -3.80 -17.55 -8.02
C ALA A 60 -3.43 -18.83 -8.78
N LEU A 61 -2.97 -18.69 -10.02
CA LEU A 61 -2.25 -19.76 -10.70
C LEU A 61 -0.87 -19.90 -10.05
N PHE A 62 -0.45 -21.14 -9.88
CA PHE A 62 0.84 -21.47 -9.29
C PHE A 62 1.63 -22.35 -10.26
N GLU A 63 2.87 -21.96 -10.49
CA GLU A 63 3.83 -22.71 -11.28
C GLU A 63 4.98 -23.07 -10.33
N ALA A 64 5.14 -24.37 -10.08
CA ALA A 64 6.25 -24.85 -9.26
C ALA A 64 7.58 -24.57 -9.95
N GLY A 65 8.62 -24.30 -9.16
CA GLY A 65 9.99 -24.26 -9.67
C GLY A 65 10.40 -25.65 -10.20
N PRO A 66 11.38 -25.71 -11.12
CA PRO A 66 11.89 -26.99 -11.59
C PRO A 66 12.60 -27.75 -10.46
N PRO A 67 12.76 -29.08 -10.53
CA PRO A 67 13.35 -29.88 -9.46
C PRO A 67 14.75 -29.43 -9.02
N GLU A 68 15.56 -28.95 -9.96
CA GLU A 68 16.90 -28.41 -9.72
C GLU A 68 16.89 -27.03 -9.05
N ASN A 69 15.77 -26.31 -9.11
CA ASN A 69 15.58 -25.04 -8.41
C ASN A 69 14.13 -24.87 -7.90
N PRO A 70 13.75 -25.57 -6.81
CA PRO A 70 12.40 -25.52 -6.27
C PRO A 70 11.95 -24.12 -5.81
N GLN A 71 12.91 -23.21 -5.59
CA GLN A 71 12.65 -21.82 -5.16
C GLN A 71 12.23 -20.91 -6.32
N ALA A 72 12.44 -21.30 -7.58
CA ALA A 72 12.09 -20.51 -8.76
C ALA A 72 10.60 -20.62 -9.15
N TRP A 73 9.71 -20.83 -8.18
CA TRP A 73 8.27 -20.84 -8.42
C TRP A 73 7.75 -19.46 -8.84
N ARG A 74 6.59 -19.45 -9.49
CA ARG A 74 5.89 -18.23 -9.91
C ARG A 74 4.42 -18.28 -9.53
N ILE A 75 3.85 -17.10 -9.34
CA ILE A 75 2.44 -16.95 -8.98
C ILE A 75 1.78 -15.83 -9.79
N ARG A 76 0.55 -16.05 -10.22
CA ARG A 76 -0.29 -15.02 -10.87
C ARG A 76 -1.69 -15.05 -10.30
N TYR A 77 -2.09 -13.97 -9.63
CA TYR A 77 -3.44 -13.83 -9.12
C TYR A 77 -4.44 -13.63 -10.27
N LYS A 78 -5.51 -14.41 -10.25
CA LYS A 78 -6.68 -14.27 -11.15
C LYS A 78 -7.85 -13.58 -10.44
N LYS A 79 -7.93 -13.75 -9.13
CA LYS A 79 -8.94 -13.12 -8.27
C LYS A 79 -8.24 -12.54 -7.05
N LEU A 80 -8.40 -11.24 -6.87
CA LEU A 80 -7.91 -10.48 -5.72
C LEU A 80 -9.08 -10.18 -4.78
N SER A 81 -8.81 -10.05 -3.49
CA SER A 81 -9.82 -9.60 -2.53
C SER A 81 -9.96 -8.09 -2.62
N ARG A 82 -11.19 -7.60 -2.74
CA ARG A 82 -11.48 -6.15 -2.78
C ARG A 82 -11.76 -5.53 -1.42
N ALA A 83 -11.63 -6.29 -0.32
CA ALA A 83 -11.82 -5.74 1.01
C ALA A 83 -10.83 -4.59 1.26
N PRO A 84 -11.27 -3.44 1.83
CA PRO A 84 -10.44 -2.24 1.97
C PRO A 84 -9.09 -2.49 2.65
N ARG A 85 -9.06 -3.34 3.68
CA ARG A 85 -7.82 -3.73 4.38
C ARG A 85 -6.73 -4.40 3.53
N TYR A 86 -7.03 -4.76 2.28
CA TYR A 86 -6.09 -5.36 1.34
C TYR A 86 -5.82 -4.47 0.11
N PHE A 87 -6.10 -3.17 0.19
CA PHE A 87 -5.89 -2.23 -0.92
C PHE A 87 -4.47 -2.30 -1.48
N TYR A 88 -3.44 -2.15 -0.64
CA TYR A 88 -2.03 -2.26 -1.06
C TYR A 88 -1.75 -3.57 -1.81
N MET A 89 -2.24 -4.68 -1.27
CA MET A 89 -2.05 -6.01 -1.87
C MET A 89 -2.70 -6.09 -3.26
N THR A 90 -3.87 -5.48 -3.43
CA THR A 90 -4.59 -5.43 -4.72
C THR A 90 -3.76 -4.70 -5.77
N VAL A 91 -3.25 -3.52 -5.42
CA VAL A 91 -2.47 -2.68 -6.33
C VAL A 91 -1.15 -3.36 -6.72
N GLN A 92 -0.43 -3.90 -5.74
CA GLN A 92 0.93 -4.41 -5.96
C GLN A 92 0.96 -5.80 -6.61
N PHE A 93 0.07 -6.72 -6.23
CA PHE A 93 0.01 -8.01 -6.90
C PHE A 93 -0.65 -7.91 -8.28
N GLY A 94 -1.72 -7.12 -8.45
CA GLY A 94 -2.45 -7.07 -9.71
C GLY A 94 -2.74 -8.47 -10.28
N THR A 95 -2.69 -8.61 -11.60
CA THR A 95 -2.97 -9.89 -12.29
C THR A 95 -1.83 -10.38 -13.18
N ARG A 96 -0.62 -9.84 -13.00
CA ARG A 96 0.59 -10.30 -13.71
C ARG A 96 1.27 -11.47 -13.00
N TRP A 97 2.17 -12.14 -13.70
CA TRP A 97 3.07 -13.11 -13.07
C TRP A 97 4.08 -12.39 -12.19
N HIS A 98 4.39 -13.00 -11.05
CA HIS A 98 5.45 -12.62 -10.13
C HIS A 98 6.37 -13.79 -9.92
N THR A 99 7.67 -13.52 -9.88
CA THR A 99 8.67 -14.48 -9.40
C THR A 99 8.49 -14.71 -7.89
N ALA A 100 9.10 -15.78 -7.38
CA ALA A 100 9.13 -16.04 -5.95
C ALA A 100 9.64 -14.84 -5.14
N GLU A 101 10.75 -14.24 -5.59
CA GLU A 101 11.35 -13.08 -4.94
C GLU A 101 10.42 -11.86 -4.95
N GLU A 102 9.85 -11.52 -6.11
CA GLU A 102 8.91 -10.39 -6.24
C GLU A 102 7.68 -10.59 -5.34
N ALA A 103 7.08 -11.78 -5.38
CA ALA A 103 5.88 -12.10 -4.61
C ALA A 103 6.15 -12.02 -3.10
N MET A 104 7.31 -12.52 -2.66
CA MET A 104 7.72 -12.46 -1.25
C MET A 104 8.03 -11.03 -0.81
N ALA A 105 8.67 -10.22 -1.66
CA ALA A 105 8.93 -8.82 -1.38
C ALA A 105 7.62 -8.01 -1.24
N ILE A 106 6.67 -8.20 -2.17
CA ILE A 106 5.33 -7.59 -2.10
C ILE A 106 4.59 -8.02 -0.85
N SER A 107 4.59 -9.33 -0.54
CA SER A 107 3.96 -9.90 0.66
C SER A 107 4.50 -9.23 1.94
N ARG A 108 5.82 -9.22 2.13
CA ARG A 108 6.47 -8.61 3.31
C ARG A 108 6.11 -7.13 3.47
N ARG A 109 6.24 -6.33 2.40
CA ARG A 109 5.86 -4.91 2.42
C ARG A 109 4.38 -4.74 2.76
N GLY A 110 3.52 -5.56 2.18
CA GLY A 110 2.09 -5.53 2.43
C GLY A 110 1.68 -5.91 3.85
N TYR A 111 2.41 -6.81 4.50
CA TYR A 111 2.22 -7.08 5.93
C TYR A 111 2.50 -5.84 6.78
N VAL A 112 3.65 -5.20 6.56
CA VAL A 112 4.02 -3.96 7.26
C VAL A 112 3.00 -2.87 7.00
N GLN A 113 2.59 -2.68 5.74
CA GLN A 113 1.62 -1.67 5.34
C GLN A 113 0.29 -1.83 6.08
N ARG A 114 -0.28 -3.04 6.14
CA ARG A 114 -1.53 -3.28 6.89
C ARG A 114 -1.38 -3.04 8.38
N TRP A 115 -0.20 -3.33 8.94
CA TRP A 115 0.05 -3.02 10.34
C TRP A 115 0.11 -1.51 10.58
N ARG A 116 0.81 -0.75 9.72
CA ARG A 116 0.85 0.73 9.78
C ARG A 116 -0.51 1.38 9.62
N VAL A 117 -1.33 0.91 8.68
CA VAL A 117 -2.70 1.43 8.50
C VAL A 117 -3.53 1.20 9.76
N ARG A 118 -3.45 0.01 10.38
CA ARG A 118 -4.13 -0.26 11.66
C ARG A 118 -3.61 0.63 12.79
N GLN A 119 -2.30 0.81 12.88
CA GLN A 119 -1.65 1.66 13.88
C GLN A 119 -2.15 3.12 13.73
N ALA A 120 -2.17 3.65 12.50
CA ALA A 120 -2.68 4.99 12.21
C ALA A 120 -4.17 5.14 12.59
N HIS A 121 -5.03 4.16 12.25
CA HIS A 121 -6.44 4.19 12.67
C HIS A 121 -6.65 4.15 14.18
N SER A 122 -5.70 3.59 14.96
CA SER A 122 -5.72 3.70 16.43
C SER A 122 -5.25 5.05 16.97
N GLY A 123 -4.85 5.99 16.11
CA GLY A 123 -4.30 7.30 16.48
C GLY A 123 -2.81 7.28 16.82
N ASP A 124 -2.14 6.13 16.67
CA ASP A 124 -0.70 6.03 16.91
C ASP A 124 0.07 6.32 15.62
N LEU A 125 0.65 7.51 15.57
CA LEU A 125 1.49 8.01 14.48
C LEU A 125 2.98 8.11 14.88
N SER A 126 3.37 7.52 16.01
CA SER A 126 4.74 7.61 16.55
C SER A 126 5.81 7.11 15.58
N PHE A 127 5.45 6.20 14.68
CA PHE A 127 6.35 5.66 13.67
C PHE A 127 6.79 6.65 12.60
N LEU A 128 6.05 7.75 12.43
CA LEU A 128 6.42 8.84 11.53
C LEU A 128 7.52 9.73 12.13
N GLN A 129 7.76 9.62 13.44
CA GLN A 129 8.74 10.43 14.18
C GLN A 129 8.59 11.93 13.86
N PRO A 130 7.40 12.51 14.14
CA PRO A 130 7.11 13.87 13.73
C PRO A 130 8.11 14.86 14.34
N THR A 131 8.54 15.84 13.55
CA THR A 131 9.60 16.77 13.92
C THR A 131 9.21 18.21 13.64
N ARG A 132 9.69 19.14 14.47
CA ARG A 132 9.52 20.58 14.26
C ARG A 132 10.71 21.09 13.46
N LEU A 133 10.43 21.82 12.38
CA LEU A 133 11.48 22.38 11.53
C LEU A 133 12.01 23.69 12.11
N SER A 134 13.33 23.90 12.02
CA SER A 134 13.99 25.13 12.46
C SER A 134 15.03 25.57 11.43
N PRO A 135 14.81 26.70 10.71
CA PRO A 135 13.61 27.52 10.76
C PRO A 135 12.39 26.81 10.13
N PRO A 136 11.15 27.16 10.54
CA PRO A 136 9.95 26.66 9.87
C PRO A 136 9.84 27.27 8.46
N PRO A 137 9.30 26.53 7.48
CA PRO A 137 8.95 27.08 6.18
C PRO A 137 7.89 28.21 6.26
N PRO A 138 7.69 28.99 5.19
CA PRO A 138 6.65 30.01 5.13
C PRO A 138 5.27 29.48 5.53
N LEU A 139 4.49 30.32 6.23
CA LEU A 139 3.14 30.02 6.74
C LEU A 139 3.04 28.92 7.82
N MET A 140 4.14 28.23 8.14
CA MET A 140 4.22 27.22 9.19
C MET A 140 4.65 27.85 10.52
N SER A 141 3.95 27.50 11.59
CA SER A 141 4.24 27.97 12.95
C SER A 141 5.39 27.15 13.57
N TYR A 142 6.15 27.74 14.50
CA TYR A 142 7.31 27.08 15.15
C TYR A 142 6.92 25.86 16.02
N ASP A 143 5.67 25.79 16.46
CA ASP A 143 5.13 24.72 17.30
C ASP A 143 4.53 23.55 16.49
N GLU A 144 4.33 23.73 15.19
CA GLU A 144 3.77 22.70 14.30
C GLU A 144 4.76 21.53 14.11
N ALA A 145 4.30 20.31 14.36
CA ALA A 145 5.08 19.11 14.15
C ALA A 145 4.76 18.52 12.77
N VAL A 146 5.79 18.33 11.92
CA VAL A 146 5.66 17.77 10.58
C VAL A 146 5.62 16.24 10.65
N TYR A 147 4.53 15.66 10.15
CA TYR A 147 4.33 14.20 10.07
C TYR A 147 4.75 13.64 8.71
N LEU A 148 4.44 14.35 7.62
CA LEU A 148 4.78 13.94 6.26
C LEU A 148 5.31 15.12 5.46
N THR A 149 6.33 14.84 4.64
CA THR A 149 6.85 15.74 3.62
C THR A 149 6.79 15.00 2.28
N LEU A 150 6.02 15.52 1.32
CA LEU A 150 5.79 14.89 0.03
C LEU A 150 6.08 15.88 -1.10
N SER A 151 6.88 15.45 -2.08
CA SER A 151 7.25 16.27 -3.24
C SER A 151 6.32 16.01 -4.41
N GLY A 152 6.15 17.01 -5.29
CA GLY A 152 5.37 16.87 -6.52
C GLY A 152 3.86 16.82 -6.28
N VAL A 153 3.39 17.36 -5.15
CA VAL A 153 1.96 17.49 -4.87
C VAL A 153 1.42 18.70 -5.63
N THR A 154 0.25 18.51 -6.25
CA THR A 154 -0.45 19.55 -7.01
C THR A 154 -1.66 20.04 -6.21
N LEU A 155 -1.88 21.35 -6.19
CA LEU A 155 -3.15 21.94 -5.75
C LEU A 155 -4.00 22.25 -6.97
N LYS A 156 -5.22 21.74 -6.98
CA LYS A 156 -6.15 21.85 -8.10
C LYS A 156 -7.50 22.39 -7.64
N GLN A 157 -8.27 22.90 -8.59
CA GLN A 157 -9.66 23.30 -8.38
C GLN A 157 -10.54 22.71 -9.49
N ASN A 158 -11.66 22.11 -9.10
CA ASN A 158 -12.66 21.65 -10.07
C ASN A 158 -13.43 22.85 -10.60
N SER A 159 -13.48 22.99 -11.92
CA SER A 159 -14.37 23.93 -12.59
C SER A 159 -15.79 23.34 -12.59
N GLY A 160 -16.72 23.91 -11.83
CA GLY A 160 -18.04 23.34 -11.55
C GLY A 160 -19.04 23.30 -12.71
N GLY A 161 -18.60 23.03 -13.96
CA GLY A 161 -19.49 23.08 -15.11
C GLY A 161 -19.01 22.30 -16.33
N SER A 162 -19.08 20.96 -16.30
CA SER A 162 -19.32 20.13 -17.50
C SER A 162 -19.55 18.67 -17.10
N LEU A 163 -20.41 17.98 -17.85
CA LEU A 163 -20.77 16.56 -17.71
C LEU A 163 -19.73 15.60 -18.31
N SER A 164 -18.57 16.09 -18.77
CA SER A 164 -17.41 15.28 -19.16
C SER A 164 -16.29 15.41 -18.13
N ALA A 165 -15.41 14.41 -18.07
CA ALA A 165 -14.25 14.34 -17.16
C ALA A 165 -13.67 15.74 -16.86
N ALA A 166 -13.81 16.13 -15.59
CA ALA A 166 -13.72 17.49 -15.08
C ALA A 166 -12.52 18.29 -15.61
N ASP A 167 -12.78 19.50 -16.09
CA ASP A 167 -11.76 20.54 -16.28
C ASP A 167 -11.18 20.93 -14.92
N GLU A 168 -10.13 20.22 -14.49
CA GLU A 168 -9.35 20.53 -13.31
C GLU A 168 -8.32 21.61 -13.66
N THR A 169 -8.39 22.77 -13.01
CA THR A 169 -7.35 23.80 -13.15
C THR A 169 -6.26 23.56 -12.11
N ILE A 170 -5.00 23.44 -12.55
CA ILE A 170 -3.85 23.39 -11.64
C ILE A 170 -3.58 24.81 -11.14
N LEU A 171 -3.78 25.00 -9.84
CA LEU A 171 -3.49 26.27 -9.17
C LEU A 171 -1.99 26.40 -8.90
N ASP A 172 -1.38 25.33 -8.36
CA ASP A 172 0.04 25.28 -8.03
C ASP A 172 0.57 23.85 -7.90
N ALA A 173 1.88 23.70 -7.77
CA ALA A 173 2.55 22.43 -7.48
C ALA A 173 3.82 22.68 -6.64
N GLY A 174 4.20 21.72 -5.79
CA GLY A 174 5.41 21.86 -4.99
C GLY A 174 5.56 20.84 -3.86
N THR A 175 6.16 21.29 -2.75
CA THR A 175 6.42 20.45 -1.57
C THR A 175 5.30 20.58 -0.57
N PHE A 176 4.65 19.46 -0.26
CA PHE A 176 3.55 19.36 0.66
C PHE A 176 4.01 18.92 2.05
N TYR A 177 3.51 19.59 3.08
CA TYR A 177 3.73 19.25 4.47
C TYR A 177 2.39 18.97 5.14
N LEU A 178 2.28 17.82 5.81
CA LEU A 178 1.18 17.51 6.72
C LEU A 178 1.67 17.70 8.16
N THR A 179 1.06 18.61 8.91
CA THR A 179 1.35 18.84 10.32
C THR A 179 0.20 18.39 11.21
N ASP A 180 0.38 18.50 12.53
CA ASP A 180 -0.69 18.34 13.53
C ASP A 180 -1.75 19.45 13.50
N GLN A 181 -1.53 20.53 12.75
CA GLN A 181 -2.44 21.69 12.73
C GLN A 181 -2.98 22.01 11.33
N LYS A 182 -2.16 21.81 10.29
CA LYS A 182 -2.45 22.29 8.93
C LYS A 182 -1.87 21.37 7.86
N VAL A 183 -2.35 21.58 6.65
CA VAL A 183 -1.66 21.16 5.43
C VAL A 183 -1.04 22.39 4.77
N HIS A 184 0.23 22.27 4.39
CA HIS A 184 0.96 23.34 3.68
C HIS A 184 1.43 22.84 2.33
N LEU A 185 1.44 23.72 1.33
CA LEU A 185 2.09 23.50 0.05
C LEU A 185 2.99 24.68 -0.23
N LEU A 186 4.30 24.44 -0.22
CA LEU A 186 5.28 25.37 -0.75
C LEU A 186 5.28 25.25 -2.26
N GLY A 187 4.45 26.08 -2.89
CA GLY A 187 4.21 26.06 -4.32
C GLY A 187 5.28 26.80 -5.11
N HIS A 188 5.36 26.51 -6.41
CA HIS A 188 6.22 27.25 -7.32
C HIS A 188 5.73 28.68 -7.56
N ARG A 189 4.42 28.93 -7.45
CA ARG A 189 3.84 30.26 -7.65
C ARG A 189 3.65 31.00 -6.33
N ARG A 190 3.11 30.32 -5.30
CA ARG A 190 2.95 30.86 -3.95
C ARG A 190 2.82 29.74 -2.92
N ASP A 191 2.94 30.12 -1.65
CA ASP A 191 2.69 29.19 -0.54
C ASP A 191 1.20 29.13 -0.19
N TRP A 192 0.72 27.93 0.14
CA TRP A 192 -0.67 27.66 0.51
C TRP A 192 -0.71 26.97 1.87
N SER A 193 -1.70 27.32 2.70
CA SER A 193 -1.90 26.70 4.00
C SER A 193 -3.40 26.60 4.32
N HIS A 194 -3.85 25.41 4.73
CA HIS A 194 -5.24 25.17 5.16
C HIS A 194 -5.24 24.44 6.49
N LYS A 195 -6.18 24.74 7.39
CA LYS A 195 -6.30 24.05 8.67
C LYS A 195 -6.78 22.62 8.44
N LEU A 196 -6.42 21.70 9.34
CA LEU A 196 -6.99 20.35 9.30
C LEU A 196 -8.53 20.37 9.42
N SER A 197 -9.09 21.35 10.13
CA SER A 197 -10.55 21.58 10.19
C SER A 197 -11.20 21.93 8.85
N ASP A 198 -10.42 22.39 7.87
CA ASP A 198 -10.92 22.79 6.55
C ASP A 198 -10.96 21.59 5.58
N ILE A 199 -10.42 20.44 5.99
CA ILE A 199 -10.45 19.20 5.21
C ILE A 199 -11.87 18.62 5.24
N GLN A 200 -12.49 18.52 4.07
CA GLN A 200 -13.85 18.01 3.91
C GLN A 200 -13.88 16.50 3.74
N SER A 201 -12.93 15.96 2.96
CA SER A 201 -12.82 14.53 2.71
C SER A 201 -11.43 14.17 2.21
N VAL A 202 -11.06 12.92 2.43
CA VAL A 202 -9.85 12.30 1.88
C VAL A 202 -10.30 11.18 0.96
N GLN A 203 -9.74 11.14 -0.24
CA GLN A 203 -10.03 10.10 -1.23
C GLN A 203 -8.73 9.50 -1.74
N TYR A 204 -8.77 8.24 -2.14
CA TYR A 204 -7.63 7.60 -2.75
C TYR A 204 -8.05 6.49 -3.70
N ASN A 205 -7.18 6.19 -4.66
CA ASN A 205 -7.29 5.04 -5.55
C ASN A 205 -5.90 4.55 -5.96
N GLU A 206 -5.84 3.63 -6.91
CA GLU A 206 -4.58 3.03 -7.37
C GLU A 206 -3.58 4.05 -7.95
N ARG A 207 -4.01 5.24 -8.35
CA ARG A 207 -3.20 6.25 -9.04
C ARG A 207 -2.85 7.47 -8.19
N TYR A 208 -3.72 7.85 -7.25
CA TYR A 208 -3.56 9.07 -6.48
C TYR A 208 -4.23 8.99 -5.11
N TRP A 209 -3.85 9.93 -4.24
CA TRP A 209 -4.63 10.38 -3.10
C TRP A 209 -5.03 11.84 -3.30
N ARG A 210 -6.15 12.24 -2.70
CA ARG A 210 -6.69 13.60 -2.73
C ARG A 210 -7.17 14.03 -1.34
N ILE A 211 -6.84 15.26 -0.96
CA ILE A 211 -7.42 15.94 0.20
C ILE A 211 -8.26 17.10 -0.33
N TYR A 212 -9.57 17.05 -0.14
CA TYR A 212 -10.47 18.14 -0.49
C TYR A 212 -10.51 19.16 0.65
N VAL A 213 -10.25 20.42 0.34
CA VAL A 213 -10.16 21.53 1.31
C VAL A 213 -11.07 22.69 0.92
N GLY A 214 -11.66 23.33 1.93
CA GLY A 214 -12.49 24.52 1.76
C GLY A 214 -13.74 24.29 0.90
N THR A 215 -14.50 25.34 0.59
CA THR A 215 -15.83 25.24 -0.04
C THR A 215 -15.80 25.16 -1.58
N ASN A 216 -14.65 25.40 -2.21
CA ASN A 216 -14.55 25.65 -3.66
C ASN A 216 -14.07 24.43 -4.46
N GLN A 217 -14.29 23.21 -3.96
CA GLN A 217 -13.83 21.97 -4.60
C GLN A 217 -12.31 21.98 -4.87
N GLN A 218 -11.55 22.70 -4.04
CA GLN A 218 -10.09 22.70 -4.10
C GLN A 218 -9.57 21.41 -3.48
N HIS A 219 -8.51 20.85 -4.05
CA HIS A 219 -7.91 19.66 -3.51
C HIS A 219 -6.41 19.56 -3.78
N TYR A 220 -5.71 19.04 -2.78
CA TYR A 220 -4.33 18.58 -2.94
C TYR A 220 -4.34 17.19 -3.54
N GLN A 221 -3.44 16.92 -4.48
CA GLN A 221 -3.28 15.61 -5.09
C GLN A 221 -1.80 15.23 -5.17
N GLY A 222 -1.45 14.09 -4.60
CA GLY A 222 -0.19 13.39 -4.85
C GLY A 222 -0.41 12.08 -5.61
N GLN A 223 0.69 11.54 -6.14
CA GLN A 223 0.66 10.28 -6.87
C GLN A 223 0.77 9.08 -5.92
N ASN A 224 0.17 7.96 -6.30
CA ASN A 224 0.35 6.68 -5.63
C ASN A 224 1.42 5.86 -6.37
N VAL A 225 2.70 6.07 -6.02
CA VAL A 225 3.82 5.35 -6.62
C VAL A 225 4.44 4.35 -5.63
N PRO A 226 5.01 3.21 -6.08
CA PRO A 226 5.47 2.14 -5.20
C PRO A 226 6.52 2.53 -4.16
N ASP A 227 7.37 3.52 -4.48
CA ASP A 227 8.49 3.95 -3.63
C ASP A 227 8.13 5.12 -2.69
N GLN A 228 6.86 5.53 -2.68
CA GLN A 228 6.34 6.56 -1.79
C GLN A 228 5.36 5.95 -0.77
N LEU A 229 4.92 6.79 0.16
CA LEU A 229 3.83 6.44 1.08
C LEU A 229 2.59 6.03 0.27
N ASP A 230 2.16 4.79 0.43
CA ASP A 230 0.98 4.28 -0.27
C ASP A 230 -0.29 5.04 0.13
N ALA A 231 -1.17 5.24 -0.85
CA ALA A 231 -2.31 6.15 -0.76
C ALA A 231 -3.31 5.78 0.35
N GLN A 232 -3.44 4.49 0.70
CA GLN A 232 -4.28 4.08 1.83
C GLN A 232 -3.68 4.50 3.17
N LEU A 233 -2.36 4.33 3.35
CA LEU A 233 -1.71 4.76 4.58
C LEU A 233 -1.68 6.28 4.69
N PHE A 234 -1.46 6.99 3.57
CA PHE A 234 -1.62 8.44 3.54
C PHE A 234 -3.00 8.86 4.06
N ALA A 235 -4.08 8.26 3.53
CA ALA A 235 -5.43 8.59 3.97
C ALA A 235 -5.64 8.29 5.46
N ALA A 236 -5.18 7.13 5.94
CA ALA A 236 -5.28 6.77 7.35
C ALA A 236 -4.52 7.74 8.28
N ILE A 237 -3.36 8.24 7.84
CA ILE A 237 -2.58 9.24 8.61
C ILE A 237 -3.33 10.58 8.67
N VAL A 238 -3.87 11.05 7.55
CA VAL A 238 -4.64 12.30 7.51
C VAL A 238 -5.87 12.18 8.42
N GLU A 239 -6.63 11.09 8.29
CA GLU A 239 -7.81 10.82 9.12
C GLU A 239 -7.49 10.76 10.62
N ALA A 240 -6.33 10.20 10.99
CA ALA A 240 -5.89 10.14 12.38
C ALA A 240 -5.55 11.51 12.97
N LEU A 241 -5.18 12.49 12.14
CA LEU A 241 -4.88 13.86 12.55
C LEU A 241 -6.11 14.79 12.51
N LEU A 242 -7.20 14.40 11.84
CA LEU A 242 -8.40 15.23 11.78
C LEU A 242 -8.99 15.43 13.19
N PRO A 243 -9.52 16.63 13.50
CA PRO A 243 -10.24 16.85 14.74
C PRO A 243 -11.36 15.83 14.89
N LYS A 244 -11.38 15.11 16.02
CA LYS A 244 -12.49 14.21 16.32
C LYS A 244 -13.76 15.05 16.45
N LYS A 245 -14.80 14.71 15.70
CA LYS A 245 -16.13 15.28 15.94
C LYS A 245 -16.54 14.81 17.34
N GLU A 246 -16.71 15.73 18.27
CA GLU A 246 -17.35 15.43 19.54
C GLU A 246 -18.77 14.95 19.21
N GLU A 247 -19.03 13.65 19.43
CA GLU A 247 -20.39 13.11 19.37
C GLU A 247 -21.18 13.80 20.48
N SER A 248 -22.02 14.75 20.08
CA SER A 248 -22.93 15.50 20.96
C SER A 248 -24.22 14.73 21.18
#